data_AF-A0A353DAA8-F1
#
_entry.id   AF-A0A353DAA8-F1
#
_cell.length_a   1.000
_cell.length_b   1.000
_cell.length_c   1.000
_cell.angle_alpha   90.00
_cell.angle_beta   90.00
_cell.angle_gamma   90.00
#
_symmetry.space_group_name_H-M   'P 1'
#
loop_
_entity.id
_entity.type
_entity.pdbx_description
1 polymer ?
#
loop_
_entity_poly.entity_id
_entity_poly.type
_entity_poly.pdbx_seq_one_letter_code
_entity_poly.pdbx_strand_id
1 'polypeptide(L)'
;MQSDTATVLEKKLSLLESNTFVSPELLALVSRVVRRQAEAQAEAQVSVPERGLLPPAEENLQGRPLLPRADFPVDRGQAGRLFEEFLALFEELAGNLGAAAQTVRQAIQAGELNLDAAFAALLAGDDAPFLAFAERTPDAPLTL
;
A
#
# COMPACT_ATOMS: atom_id res chain seq x y z
N MET A 1 20.41 -12.36 -5.45
CA MET A 1 20.88 -10.99 -5.13
C MET A 1 19.79 -10.24 -4.35
N GLN A 2 19.42 -10.75 -3.16
CA GLN A 2 18.33 -10.20 -2.31
C GLN A 2 18.85 -9.46 -1.06
N SER A 3 20.16 -9.25 -0.95
CA SER A 3 20.83 -8.84 0.31
C SER A 3 20.94 -7.33 0.55
N ASP A 4 20.49 -6.46 -0.37
CA ASP A 4 20.80 -5.03 -0.32
C ASP A 4 19.66 -4.17 0.25
N THR A 5 18.41 -4.44 -0.16
CA THR A 5 17.26 -3.59 0.21
C THR A 5 16.90 -3.64 1.70
N ALA A 6 16.90 -4.83 2.30
CA ALA A 6 16.63 -5.00 3.74
C ALA A 6 17.74 -4.33 4.59
N THR A 7 19.00 -4.49 4.18
CA THR A 7 20.14 -3.85 4.84
C THR A 7 20.08 -2.32 4.75
N VAL A 8 19.67 -1.78 3.60
CA VAL A 8 19.49 -0.34 3.40
C VAL A 8 18.30 0.18 4.22
N LEU A 9 17.21 -0.57 4.31
CA LEU A 9 16.04 -0.23 5.13
C LEU A 9 16.43 -0.12 6.61
N GLU A 10 17.08 -1.14 7.18
CA GLU A 10 17.48 -1.13 8.58
C GLU A 10 18.43 0.04 8.88
N LYS A 11 19.38 0.33 7.99
CA LYS A 11 20.23 1.53 8.13
C LYS A 11 19.42 2.83 8.17
N LYS A 12 18.40 2.97 7.31
CA LYS A 12 17.54 4.16 7.29
C LYS A 12 16.69 4.27 8.56
N LEU A 13 16.15 3.16 9.05
CA LEU A 13 15.38 3.13 10.29
C LEU A 13 16.25 3.52 11.49
N SER A 14 17.46 2.96 11.62
CA SER A 14 18.40 3.32 12.69
C SER A 14 18.83 4.79 12.65
N LEU A 15 18.95 5.40 11.46
CA LEU A 15 19.20 6.84 11.36
C LEU A 15 18.03 7.67 11.89
N LEU A 16 16.79 7.25 11.62
CA LEU A 16 15.59 7.91 12.11
C LEU A 16 15.37 7.73 13.62
N GLU A 17 15.87 6.66 14.22
CA GLU A 17 15.82 6.47 15.69
C GLU A 17 16.58 7.57 16.45
N SER A 18 17.64 8.12 15.83
CA SER A 18 18.41 9.23 16.41
C SER A 18 17.76 10.60 16.20
N ASN A 19 16.64 10.67 15.46
CA ASN A 19 15.98 11.91 15.08
C ASN A 19 14.87 12.29 16.07
N THR A 20 15.05 13.41 16.78
CA THR A 20 14.09 13.92 17.76
C THR A 20 12.82 14.51 17.16
N PHE A 21 12.77 14.74 15.84
CA PHE A 21 11.60 15.29 15.15
C PHE A 21 10.55 14.22 14.78
N VAL A 22 10.91 12.93 14.86
CA VAL A 22 9.99 11.83 14.55
C VAL A 22 9.48 11.22 15.84
N SER A 23 8.15 11.12 15.99
CA SER A 23 7.56 10.44 17.14
C SER A 23 8.02 8.97 17.17
N PRO A 24 8.47 8.44 18.32
CA PRO A 24 8.82 7.02 18.46
C PRO A 24 7.69 6.08 18.04
N GLU A 25 6.44 6.47 18.28
CA GLU A 25 5.24 5.70 17.91
C GLU A 25 5.09 5.61 16.38
N LEU A 26 5.29 6.73 15.68
CA LEU A 26 5.23 6.77 14.22
C LEU A 26 6.37 5.98 13.60
N LEU A 27 7.59 6.08 14.16
CA LEU A 27 8.73 5.31 13.69
C LEU A 27 8.51 3.80 13.88
N ALA A 28 7.97 3.40 15.03
CA ALA A 28 7.63 2.00 15.30
C ALA A 28 6.57 1.47 14.31
N LEU A 29 5.54 2.27 14.02
CA LEU A 29 4.50 1.94 13.05
C LEU A 29 5.08 1.73 11.64
N VAL A 30 5.81 2.73 11.13
CA VAL A 30 6.45 2.66 9.80
C VAL A 30 7.42 1.49 9.73
N SER A 31 8.21 1.23 10.78
CA SER A 31 9.13 0.10 10.82
C SER A 31 8.40 -1.24 10.67
N ARG A 32 7.27 -1.44 11.38
CA ARG A 32 6.45 -2.66 11.27
C ARG A 32 5.89 -2.81 9.86
N VAL A 33 5.30 -1.76 9.31
CA VAL A 33 4.71 -1.77 7.96
C VAL A 33 5.75 -2.10 6.90
N VAL A 34 6.89 -1.40 6.90
CA VAL A 34 7.89 -1.54 5.83
C VAL A 34 8.60 -2.90 5.89
N ARG A 35 8.89 -3.43 7.09
CA ARG A 35 9.42 -4.80 7.23
C ARG A 35 8.43 -5.83 6.68
N ARG A 36 7.15 -5.71 7.03
CA ARG A 36 6.11 -6.60 6.53
C ARG A 36 5.92 -6.51 5.02
N GLN A 37 6.01 -5.32 4.44
CA GLN A 37 5.98 -5.12 2.98
C GLN A 37 7.17 -5.79 2.29
N ALA A 38 8.38 -5.73 2.88
CA ALA A 38 9.56 -6.39 2.33
C ALA A 38 9.42 -7.92 2.33
N GLU A 39 8.88 -8.50 3.40
CA GLU A 39 8.55 -9.93 3.48
C GLU A 39 7.49 -10.31 2.43
N ALA A 40 6.40 -9.54 2.35
CA ALA A 40 5.35 -9.79 1.37
C ALA A 40 5.85 -9.70 -0.08
N GLN A 41 6.75 -8.76 -0.37
CA GLN A 41 7.35 -8.66 -1.71
C GLN A 41 8.12 -9.93 -2.08
N ALA A 42 8.77 -10.60 -1.12
CA ALA A 42 9.47 -11.86 -1.37
C ALA A 42 8.49 -13.04 -1.54
N GLU A 43 7.31 -12.97 -0.92
CA GLU A 43 6.25 -13.98 -0.97
C GLU A 43 5.29 -13.83 -2.15
N ALA A 44 5.26 -12.65 -2.79
CA ALA A 44 4.24 -12.26 -3.76
C ALA A 44 4.20 -13.21 -4.97
N GLN A 45 3.01 -13.70 -5.30
CA GLN A 45 2.79 -14.57 -6.45
C GLN A 45 2.10 -13.79 -7.56
N VAL A 46 2.90 -13.28 -8.50
CA VAL A 46 2.41 -12.54 -9.66
C VAL A 46 2.74 -13.26 -10.95
N SER A 47 1.78 -13.33 -11.87
CA SER A 47 1.99 -13.83 -13.22
C SER A 47 2.30 -12.66 -14.14
N VAL A 48 3.47 -12.68 -14.78
CA VAL A 48 3.84 -11.67 -15.77
C VAL A 48 3.13 -11.99 -17.10
N PRO A 49 2.46 -11.02 -17.73
CA PRO A 49 1.83 -11.24 -19.03
C PRO A 49 2.83 -11.77 -20.07
N GLU A 50 2.37 -12.68 -20.92
CA GLU A 50 3.19 -13.21 -22.01
C GLU A 50 3.65 -12.09 -22.96
N ARG A 51 4.85 -12.21 -23.53
CA ARG A 51 5.43 -11.17 -24.39
C ARG A 51 4.53 -10.78 -25.56
N GLY A 52 3.72 -11.72 -26.08
CA GLY A 52 2.78 -11.47 -27.17
C GLY A 52 1.60 -10.55 -26.80
N LEU A 53 1.32 -10.38 -25.51
CA LEU A 53 0.30 -9.46 -24.99
C LEU A 53 0.86 -8.06 -24.71
N LEU A 54 2.18 -7.91 -24.72
CA LEU A 54 2.86 -6.64 -24.51
C LEU A 54 3.08 -5.90 -25.84
N PRO A 55 3.13 -4.57 -25.84
CA PRO A 55 3.48 -3.81 -27.03
C PRO A 55 4.82 -4.26 -27.65
N PRO A 56 4.98 -4.14 -28.98
CA PRO A 56 6.26 -4.34 -29.65
C PRO A 56 7.35 -3.44 -29.05
N ALA A 57 8.60 -3.90 -29.09
CA ALA A 57 9.73 -3.14 -28.54
C ALA A 57 9.86 -1.74 -29.15
N GLU A 58 9.58 -1.62 -30.45
CA GLU A 58 9.63 -0.34 -31.18
C GLU A 58 8.62 0.68 -30.63
N GLU A 59 7.39 0.27 -30.35
CA GLU A 59 6.38 1.16 -29.77
C GLU A 59 6.75 1.56 -28.33
N ASN A 60 7.37 0.64 -27.58
CA ASN A 60 7.86 0.96 -26.25
C ASN A 60 9.01 1.98 -26.28
N LEU A 61 9.92 1.87 -27.26
CA LEU A 61 10.97 2.88 -27.50
C LEU A 61 10.39 4.25 -27.88
N GLN A 62 9.20 4.27 -28.50
CA GLN A 62 8.46 5.49 -28.84
C GLN A 62 7.62 6.02 -27.66
N GLY A 63 7.75 5.44 -26.47
CA GLY A 63 7.11 5.92 -25.24
C GLY A 63 5.79 5.24 -24.89
N ARG A 64 5.34 4.22 -25.64
CA ARG A 64 4.19 3.42 -25.23
C ARG A 64 4.55 2.59 -23.99
N PRO A 65 3.81 2.68 -22.87
CA PRO A 65 4.09 1.86 -21.70
C PRO A 65 3.86 0.38 -22.02
N LEU A 66 4.67 -0.52 -21.41
CA LEU A 66 4.52 -1.98 -21.61
C LEU A 66 3.19 -2.50 -21.07
N LEU A 67 2.74 -1.94 -19.96
CA LEU A 67 1.43 -2.18 -19.38
C LEU A 67 0.87 -0.84 -18.90
N PRO A 68 -0.42 -0.56 -19.13
CA PRO A 68 -1.09 0.49 -18.40
C PRO A 68 -1.18 0.11 -16.91
N ARG A 69 -1.26 1.11 -16.03
CA ARG A 69 -1.29 0.92 -14.57
C ARG A 69 -2.43 -0.02 -14.11
N ALA A 70 -3.58 0.06 -14.77
CA ALA A 70 -4.75 -0.78 -14.49
C ALA A 70 -4.48 -2.28 -14.71
N ASP A 71 -3.53 -2.63 -15.58
CA ASP A 71 -3.21 -4.00 -15.97
C ASP A 71 -1.97 -4.54 -15.23
N PHE A 72 -1.45 -3.82 -14.24
CA PHE A 72 -0.32 -4.31 -13.46
C PHE A 72 -0.71 -5.60 -12.71
N PRO A 73 0.12 -6.66 -12.79
CA PRO A 73 -0.17 -7.90 -12.11
C PRO A 73 -0.06 -7.71 -10.59
N VAL A 74 -1.11 -8.10 -9.88
CA VAL A 74 -1.21 -7.98 -8.42
C VAL A 74 -1.67 -9.31 -7.84
N ASP A 75 -0.99 -9.75 -6.79
CA ASP A 75 -1.48 -10.83 -5.93
C ASP A 75 -2.60 -10.28 -5.04
N ARG A 76 -3.85 -10.39 -5.54
CA ARG A 76 -5.04 -9.87 -4.84
C ARG A 76 -5.25 -10.52 -3.47
N GLY A 77 -4.91 -11.80 -3.35
CA GLY A 77 -5.04 -12.53 -2.09
C GLY A 77 -4.07 -11.99 -1.05
N GLN A 78 -2.81 -11.75 -1.42
CA GLN A 78 -1.83 -11.15 -0.54
C GLN A 78 -2.17 -9.68 -0.21
N ALA A 79 -2.61 -8.90 -1.20
CA ALA A 79 -3.01 -7.51 -0.99
C ALA A 79 -4.15 -7.40 0.04
N GLY A 80 -5.16 -8.27 -0.03
CA GLY A 80 -6.24 -8.34 0.95
C GLY A 80 -5.74 -8.68 2.36
N ARG A 81 -4.85 -9.68 2.49
CA ARG A 81 -4.26 -10.03 3.79
C ARG A 81 -3.45 -8.88 4.39
N LEU A 82 -2.60 -8.23 3.60
CA LEU A 82 -1.82 -7.07 4.04
C LEU A 82 -2.72 -5.91 4.47
N PHE A 83 -3.78 -5.66 3.71
CA PHE A 83 -4.75 -4.63 4.08
C PHE A 83 -5.36 -4.91 5.46
N GLU A 84 -5.80 -6.14 5.71
CA GLU A 84 -6.37 -6.55 7.00
C GLU A 84 -5.36 -6.42 8.15
N GLU A 85 -4.12 -6.88 7.92
CA GLU A 85 -3.03 -6.78 8.89
C GLU A 85 -2.70 -5.31 9.24
N PHE A 86 -2.62 -4.42 8.25
CA PHE A 86 -2.32 -3.00 8.46
C PHE A 86 -3.50 -2.24 9.05
N LEU A 87 -4.73 -2.59 8.67
CA LEU A 87 -5.92 -2.00 9.27
C LEU A 87 -5.97 -2.31 10.76
N ALA A 88 -5.72 -3.56 11.15
CA ALA A 88 -5.62 -3.96 12.55
C ALA A 88 -4.50 -3.22 13.30
N LEU A 89 -3.33 -3.06 12.65
CA LEU A 89 -2.22 -2.29 13.21
C LEU A 89 -2.59 -0.82 13.46
N PHE A 90 -3.36 -0.20 12.57
CA PHE A 90 -3.82 1.18 12.75
C PHE A 90 -4.93 1.29 13.80
N GLU A 91 -5.78 0.29 13.94
CA GLU A 91 -6.82 0.22 14.98
C GLU A 91 -6.25 0.17 16.40
N GLU A 92 -5.01 -0.33 16.58
CA GLU A 92 -4.29 -0.32 17.86
C GLU A 92 -3.84 1.09 18.28
N LEU A 93 -3.81 2.05 17.36
CA LEU A 93 -3.32 3.41 17.60
C LEU A 93 -4.40 4.28 18.25
N ALA A 94 -3.98 5.13 19.19
CA ALA A 94 -4.86 6.15 19.74
C ALA A 94 -5.05 7.33 18.77
N GLY A 95 -6.09 8.13 19.01
CA GLY A 95 -6.35 9.37 18.28
C GLY A 95 -6.97 9.17 16.90
N ASN A 96 -6.78 10.15 16.02
CA ASN A 96 -7.53 10.25 14.76
C ASN A 96 -7.22 9.13 13.77
N LEU A 97 -5.99 8.60 13.78
CA LEU A 97 -5.61 7.52 12.88
C LEU A 97 -6.32 6.20 13.24
N GLY A 98 -6.41 5.87 14.53
CA GLY A 98 -7.19 4.71 14.99
C GLY A 98 -8.68 4.87 14.74
N ALA A 99 -9.23 6.08 14.96
CA ALA A 99 -10.65 6.36 14.66
C ALA A 99 -10.96 6.24 13.15
N ALA A 100 -10.03 6.67 12.28
CA ALA A 100 -10.16 6.51 10.84
C ALA A 100 -10.10 5.03 10.43
N ALA A 101 -9.18 4.26 11.01
CA ALA A 101 -9.08 2.82 10.78
C ALA A 101 -10.38 2.09 11.18
N GLN A 102 -10.96 2.44 12.33
CA GLN A 102 -12.27 1.91 12.75
C GLN A 102 -13.41 2.29 11.80
N THR A 103 -13.38 3.51 11.23
CA THR A 103 -14.38 3.94 10.24
C THR A 103 -14.28 3.10 8.96
N VAL A 104 -13.06 2.82 8.48
CA VAL A 104 -12.82 1.96 7.33
C VAL A 104 -13.28 0.52 7.62
N ARG A 105 -12.95 -0.02 8.80
CA ARG A 105 -13.41 -1.34 9.26
C ARG A 105 -14.92 -1.48 9.22
N GLN A 106 -15.63 -0.50 9.76
CA GLN A 106 -17.09 -0.50 9.78
C GLN A 106 -17.68 -0.46 8.37
N ALA A 107 -17.10 0.33 7.46
CA ALA A 107 -17.55 0.39 6.08
C ALA A 107 -17.36 -0.94 5.33
N ILE A 108 -16.27 -1.68 5.60
CA ILE A 108 -16.06 -3.02 5.05
C ILE A 108 -17.12 -3.99 5.60
N GLN A 109 -17.36 -3.97 6.91
CA GLN A 109 -18.36 -4.83 7.56
C GLN A 109 -19.79 -4.53 7.09
N ALA A 110 -20.10 -3.27 6.81
CA ALA A 110 -21.38 -2.83 6.26
C ALA A 110 -21.52 -3.12 4.75
N GLY A 111 -20.44 -3.55 4.07
CA GLY A 111 -20.42 -3.75 2.62
C GLY A 111 -20.37 -2.45 1.81
N GLU A 112 -20.15 -1.31 2.45
CA GLU A 112 -19.97 0.01 1.81
C GLU A 112 -18.63 0.12 1.09
N LEU A 113 -17.61 -0.59 1.58
CA LEU A 113 -16.28 -0.66 0.96
C LEU A 113 -15.97 -2.09 0.50
N ASN A 114 -15.88 -2.27 -0.81
CA ASN A 114 -15.41 -3.51 -1.41
C ASN A 114 -13.90 -3.40 -1.74
N LEU A 115 -13.08 -4.26 -1.13
CA LEU A 115 -11.62 -4.20 -1.28
C LEU A 115 -11.14 -4.50 -2.70
N ASP A 116 -11.77 -5.44 -3.41
CA ASP A 116 -11.38 -5.73 -4.80
C ASP A 116 -11.64 -4.56 -5.73
N ALA A 117 -12.76 -3.86 -5.53
CA ALA A 117 -13.10 -2.65 -6.25
C ALA A 117 -12.14 -1.50 -5.88
N ALA A 118 -11.80 -1.34 -4.60
CA ALA A 118 -10.84 -0.33 -4.15
C ALA A 118 -9.45 -0.56 -4.75
N PHE A 119 -8.96 -1.81 -4.76
CA PHE A 119 -7.70 -2.15 -5.42
C PHE A 119 -7.73 -1.91 -6.93
N ALA A 120 -8.86 -2.21 -7.59
CA ALA A 120 -9.01 -1.92 -9.02
C ALA A 120 -9.00 -0.40 -9.30
N ALA A 121 -9.69 0.39 -8.48
CA ALA A 121 -9.68 1.85 -8.57
C ALA A 121 -8.26 2.42 -8.37
N LEU A 122 -7.53 1.93 -7.36
CA LEU A 122 -6.13 2.33 -7.12
C LEU A 122 -5.21 2.04 -8.31
N LEU A 123 -5.39 0.89 -8.96
CA LEU A 123 -4.61 0.54 -10.17
C LEU A 123 -5.03 1.39 -11.38
N ALA A 124 -6.31 1.73 -11.50
CA ALA A 124 -6.80 2.63 -12.53
C ALA A 124 -6.38 4.11 -12.30
N GLY A 125 -5.91 4.45 -11.10
CA GLY A 125 -5.69 5.84 -10.70
C GLY A 125 -6.99 6.60 -10.47
N ASP A 126 -8.06 5.88 -10.10
CA ASP A 126 -9.34 6.45 -9.71
C ASP A 126 -9.34 6.70 -8.19
N ASP A 127 -9.27 7.99 -7.83
CA ASP A 127 -9.20 8.42 -6.43
C ASP A 127 -10.59 8.60 -5.78
N ALA A 128 -11.68 8.52 -6.56
CA ALA A 128 -13.04 8.76 -6.08
C ALA A 128 -13.43 7.96 -4.82
N PRO A 129 -13.16 6.63 -4.72
CA PRO A 129 -13.51 5.89 -3.51
C PRO A 129 -12.72 6.37 -2.28
N PHE A 130 -11.47 6.81 -2.45
CA PHE A 130 -10.64 7.27 -1.33
C PHE A 130 -11.03 8.67 -0.86
N LEU A 131 -11.42 9.56 -1.78
CA LEU A 131 -11.90 10.90 -1.45
C LEU A 131 -13.16 10.86 -0.58
N ALA A 132 -14.10 9.95 -0.87
CA ALA A 132 -15.29 9.75 -0.04
C ALA A 132 -14.95 9.34 1.41
N PHE A 133 -13.86 8.60 1.62
CA PHE A 133 -13.37 8.27 2.97
C PHE A 133 -12.62 9.43 3.61
N ALA A 134 -11.86 10.21 2.85
CA ALA A 134 -11.21 11.42 3.35
C ALA A 134 -12.22 12.42 3.93
N GLU A 135 -13.40 12.56 3.30
CA GLU A 135 -14.51 13.38 3.83
C GLU A 135 -15.10 12.83 5.14
N ARG A 136 -15.11 11.51 5.32
CA ARG A 136 -15.59 10.83 6.54
C ARG A 136 -14.57 10.89 7.69
N THR A 137 -13.29 11.06 7.36
CA THR A 137 -12.18 11.08 8.32
C THR A 137 -11.34 12.35 8.18
N PRO A 138 -11.94 13.55 8.35
CA PRO A 138 -11.26 14.82 8.07
C PRO A 138 -10.08 15.10 8.99
N ASP A 139 -10.11 14.55 10.21
CA ASP A 139 -9.05 14.73 11.21
C ASP A 139 -7.93 13.69 11.08
N ALA A 140 -8.08 12.71 10.17
CA ALA A 140 -7.02 11.75 9.89
C ALA A 140 -5.82 12.47 9.25
N PRO A 141 -4.58 12.08 9.58
CA PRO A 141 -3.40 12.67 8.96
C PRO A 141 -3.44 12.44 7.44
N LEU A 142 -3.37 13.52 6.67
CA LEU A 142 -3.27 13.46 5.21
C LEU A 142 -1.89 12.92 4.82
N THR A 143 -1.86 11.85 4.05
CA THR A 143 -0.64 11.41 3.36
C THR A 143 -0.58 12.12 2.00
N LEU A 144 0.37 13.05 1.85
CA LEU A 144 0.74 13.66 0.57
C LEU A 144 1.65 12.73 -0.24
#